data_AF-A0A559KFM3-F1
#
_entry.id   AF-A0A559KFM3-F1
#
_cell.length_a   1.000
_cell.length_b   1.000
_cell.length_c   1.000
_cell.angle_alpha   90.00
_cell.angle_beta   90.00
_cell.angle_gamma   90.00
#
_symmetry.space_group_name_H-M   'P 1'
#
loop_
_entity.id
_entity.type
_entity.pdbx_description
1 polymer ?
#
loop_
_entity_poly.entity_id
_entity_poly.type
_entity_poly.pdbx_seq_one_letter_code
_entity_poly.pdbx_strand_id
1 'polypeptide(L)'
;MKERYTQLDALRGLAALSVMFMHFFPVGFSPMFDTLEKAYSPFSIFFKGREAVDFFFILSGLVLSLPFLEHSTPSYPAYLIKRFFRIYVPYLISLFIILLSFSPQVTPSVVWAHFWGLGNFDTRGINGVYWSLVHEMRISLIFPFLVLLLRNVKFIYILLVCFSLFALGRLNVTLQWEASKSVLVDTSFTASLYYISMFLYGMLIARHKQHMIQMYRKQSKKIKLVLLIASYICYNYAINAITFLLKLGVLRQFDLLTRDQLVILGVCGFIVIALASPTVS
;
A
#
# COMPACT_ATOMS: atom_id res chain seq x y z
N MET A 1 -28.89 4.09 0.86
CA MET A 1 -27.77 3.66 1.72
C MET A 1 -26.56 3.41 0.84
N LYS A 2 -25.40 3.99 1.15
CA LYS A 2 -24.14 3.58 0.49
C LYS A 2 -23.89 2.12 0.86
N GLU A 3 -23.75 1.23 -0.12
CA GLU A 3 -23.27 -0.12 0.14
C GLU A 3 -21.93 -0.03 0.89
N ARG A 4 -21.92 -0.50 2.13
CA ARG A 4 -20.70 -0.60 2.93
C ARG A 4 -20.17 -2.01 2.79
N TYR A 5 -18.98 -2.14 2.22
CA TYR A 5 -18.30 -3.42 2.09
C TYR A 5 -17.61 -3.78 3.41
N THR A 6 -18.36 -4.44 4.31
CA THR A 6 -17.85 -4.89 5.63
C THR A 6 -16.58 -5.73 5.50
N GLN A 7 -16.47 -6.53 4.43
CA GLN A 7 -15.29 -7.35 4.16
C GLN A 7 -14.03 -6.51 3.91
N LEU A 8 -14.17 -5.37 3.23
CA LEU A 8 -13.04 -4.46 3.00
C LEU A 8 -12.63 -3.76 4.29
N ASP A 9 -13.58 -3.44 5.17
CA ASP A 9 -13.29 -2.87 6.48
C ASP A 9 -12.58 -3.91 7.39
N ALA A 10 -12.97 -5.18 7.34
CA ALA A 10 -12.29 -6.26 8.05
C ALA A 10 -10.84 -6.45 7.56
N LEU A 11 -10.61 -6.42 6.23
CA LEU A 11 -9.25 -6.47 5.67
C LEU A 11 -8.39 -5.29 6.15
N ARG A 12 -8.95 -4.07 6.21
CA ARG A 12 -8.24 -2.91 6.80
C ARG A 12 -7.90 -3.12 8.26
N GLY A 13 -8.82 -3.68 9.04
CA GLY A 13 -8.59 -4.01 10.45
C GLY A 13 -7.42 -4.97 10.63
N LEU A 14 -7.38 -6.04 9.82
CA LEU A 14 -6.27 -7.00 9.84
C LEU A 14 -4.93 -6.37 9.44
N ALA A 15 -4.92 -5.53 8.40
CA ALA A 15 -3.73 -4.78 8.00
C ALA A 15 -3.27 -3.81 9.10
N ALA A 16 -4.20 -3.10 9.76
CA ALA A 16 -3.90 -2.19 10.85
C ALA A 16 -3.28 -2.92 12.06
N LEU A 17 -3.80 -4.11 12.40
CA LEU A 17 -3.22 -4.96 13.44
C LEU A 17 -1.79 -5.36 13.09
N SER A 18 -1.51 -5.67 11.82
CA SER A 18 -0.16 -6.01 11.40
C SER A 18 0.81 -4.84 11.51
N VAL A 19 0.39 -3.64 11.11
CA VAL A 19 1.17 -2.40 11.29
C VAL A 19 1.42 -2.15 12.77
N MET A 20 0.41 -2.31 13.63
CA MET A 20 0.54 -2.13 15.07
C MET A 20 1.57 -3.10 15.66
N PHE A 21 1.45 -4.41 15.39
CA PHE A 21 2.40 -5.39 15.93
C PHE A 21 3.84 -5.14 15.45
N MET A 22 4.02 -4.74 14.19
CA MET A 22 5.33 -4.39 13.66
C MET A 22 5.99 -3.21 14.39
N HIS A 23 5.21 -2.26 14.94
CA HIS A 23 5.79 -1.15 15.71
C HIS A 23 5.98 -1.49 17.19
N PHE A 24 5.09 -2.30 17.79
CA PHE A 24 5.11 -2.59 19.23
C PHE A 24 6.08 -3.71 19.60
N PHE A 25 6.13 -4.79 18.84
CA PHE A 25 6.92 -5.97 19.21
C PHE A 25 8.44 -5.78 19.17
N PRO A 26 9.04 -5.03 18.23
CA PRO A 26 10.49 -4.80 18.26
C PRO A 26 10.97 -4.09 19.54
N VAL A 27 10.13 -3.22 20.12
CA VAL A 27 10.48 -2.43 21.31
C VAL A 27 10.49 -3.28 22.58
N GLY A 28 9.66 -4.32 22.66
CA GLY A 28 9.54 -5.19 23.85
C GLY A 28 10.04 -6.64 23.69
N PHE A 29 10.20 -7.13 22.45
CA PHE A 29 10.38 -8.55 22.13
C PHE A 29 11.28 -8.77 20.89
N SER A 30 12.34 -7.97 20.74
CA SER A 30 13.20 -7.93 19.54
C SER A 30 13.64 -9.32 18.99
N PRO A 31 14.18 -10.27 19.79
CA PRO A 31 14.61 -11.57 19.26
C PRO A 31 13.45 -12.44 18.75
N MET A 32 12.30 -12.37 19.42
CA MET A 32 11.08 -13.07 19.02
C MET A 32 10.48 -12.43 17.77
N PHE A 33 10.50 -11.10 17.66
CA PHE A 33 10.06 -10.37 16.49
C PHE A 33 10.90 -10.72 15.25
N ASP A 34 12.23 -10.67 15.37
CA ASP A 34 13.13 -11.06 14.27
C ASP A 34 12.87 -12.49 13.80
N THR A 35 12.65 -13.40 14.76
CA THR A 35 12.29 -14.79 14.45
C THR A 35 10.94 -14.86 13.75
N LEU A 36 9.90 -14.21 14.25
CA LEU A 36 8.55 -14.28 13.65
C LEU A 36 8.44 -13.55 12.30
N GLU A 37 9.14 -12.44 12.11
CA GLU A 37 9.13 -11.67 10.87
C GLU A 37 9.89 -12.40 9.75
N LYS A 38 11.01 -13.05 10.09
CA LYS A 38 11.90 -13.71 9.10
C LYS A 38 11.65 -15.21 8.97
N ALA A 39 11.07 -15.87 9.98
CA ALA A 39 10.80 -17.31 9.92
C ALA A 39 9.72 -17.64 8.90
N TYR A 40 9.77 -18.89 8.42
CA TYR A 40 8.71 -19.55 7.66
C TYR A 40 7.45 -19.85 8.51
N SER A 41 7.17 -19.02 9.52
CA SER A 41 6.05 -19.19 10.42
C SER A 41 4.76 -18.79 9.73
N PRO A 42 3.69 -19.60 9.81
CA PRO A 42 2.40 -19.21 9.27
C PRO A 42 1.83 -17.90 9.86
N PHE A 43 2.28 -17.53 11.06
CA PHE A 43 1.83 -16.33 11.76
C PHE A 43 2.60 -15.06 11.37
N SER A 44 3.62 -15.16 10.52
CA SER A 44 4.43 -14.01 10.12
C SER A 44 3.61 -12.93 9.38
N ILE A 45 2.45 -13.28 8.81
CA ILE A 45 1.49 -12.36 8.18
C ILE A 45 1.11 -11.18 9.08
N PHE A 46 1.05 -11.39 10.40
CA PHE A 46 0.70 -10.35 11.37
C PHE A 46 1.88 -9.43 11.72
N PHE A 47 3.09 -9.72 11.26
CA PHE A 47 4.28 -8.90 11.53
C PHE A 47 4.82 -8.21 10.27
N LYS A 48 4.17 -8.40 9.11
CA LYS A 48 4.52 -7.81 7.82
C LYS A 48 3.99 -6.37 7.66
N GLY A 49 4.54 -5.45 8.45
CA GLY A 49 4.07 -4.06 8.51
C GLY A 49 4.22 -3.29 7.19
N ARG A 50 5.27 -3.53 6.40
CA ARG A 50 5.46 -2.87 5.10
C ARG A 50 4.43 -3.34 4.07
N GLU A 51 4.25 -4.66 3.97
CA GLU A 51 3.27 -5.28 3.08
C GLU A 51 1.83 -4.91 3.47
N ALA A 52 1.58 -4.71 4.77
CA ALA A 52 0.30 -4.22 5.26
C ALA A 52 0.02 -2.77 4.79
N VAL A 53 1.04 -1.92 4.69
CA VAL A 53 0.91 -0.57 4.10
C VAL A 53 0.61 -0.64 2.61
N ASP A 54 1.25 -1.55 1.87
CA ASP A 54 0.93 -1.79 0.45
C ASP A 54 -0.54 -2.22 0.30
N PHE A 55 -1.05 -3.02 1.25
CA PHE A 55 -2.46 -3.39 1.34
C PHE A 55 -3.38 -2.15 1.44
N PHE A 56 -3.02 -1.17 2.29
CA PHE A 56 -3.77 0.09 2.42
C PHE A 56 -3.80 0.91 1.14
N PHE A 57 -2.69 0.99 0.39
CA PHE A 57 -2.66 1.70 -0.89
C PHE A 57 -3.59 1.06 -1.93
N ILE A 58 -3.56 -0.27 -2.07
CA ILE A 58 -4.42 -1.00 -3.02
C ILE A 58 -5.90 -0.86 -2.59
N LEU A 59 -6.22 -1.03 -1.31
CA LEU A 59 -7.59 -0.84 -0.81
C LEU A 59 -8.09 0.60 -0.96
N SER A 60 -7.21 1.59 -0.81
CA SER A 60 -7.55 2.99 -1.04
C SER A 60 -7.87 3.24 -2.50
N GLY A 61 -7.07 2.71 -3.43
CA GLY A 61 -7.37 2.76 -4.86
C GLY A 61 -8.72 2.15 -5.21
N LEU A 62 -9.01 0.97 -4.66
CA LEU A 62 -10.29 0.27 -4.82
C LEU A 62 -11.46 1.12 -4.32
N VAL A 63 -11.47 1.46 -3.03
CA VAL A 63 -12.66 2.07 -2.42
C VAL A 63 -12.88 3.50 -2.88
N LEU A 64 -11.81 4.25 -3.17
CA LEU A 64 -11.95 5.63 -3.62
C LEU A 64 -12.43 5.72 -5.07
N SER A 65 -12.18 4.72 -5.91
CA SER A 65 -12.65 4.71 -7.30
C SER A 65 -14.09 4.21 -7.47
N LEU A 66 -14.61 3.38 -6.54
CA LEU A 66 -15.99 2.85 -6.62
C LEU A 66 -17.06 3.93 -6.85
N PRO A 67 -17.14 5.04 -6.08
CA PRO A 67 -18.19 6.05 -6.30
C PRO A 67 -18.15 6.67 -7.69
N PHE A 68 -16.94 6.90 -8.22
CA PHE A 68 -16.70 7.51 -9.52
C PHE A 68 -17.03 6.57 -10.69
N LEU A 69 -17.02 5.26 -10.45
CA LEU A 69 -17.34 4.24 -11.46
C LEU A 69 -18.82 3.87 -11.50
N GLU A 70 -19.51 3.90 -10.36
CA GLU A 70 -20.84 3.28 -10.25
C GLU A 70 -21.99 4.25 -10.49
N HIS A 71 -22.07 5.38 -9.76
CA HIS A 71 -23.35 6.11 -9.71
C HIS A 71 -23.29 7.63 -9.61
N SER A 72 -22.13 8.27 -9.38
CA SER A 72 -22.03 9.73 -9.42
C SER A 72 -20.57 10.17 -9.51
N THR A 73 -20.25 11.20 -10.29
CA THR A 73 -18.96 11.88 -10.15
C THR A 73 -19.05 12.80 -8.94
N PRO A 74 -18.58 12.41 -7.73
CA PRO A 74 -18.57 13.34 -6.62
C PRO A 74 -17.75 14.56 -7.00
N SER A 75 -18.18 15.73 -6.54
CA SER A 75 -17.42 16.97 -6.70
C SER A 75 -15.99 16.76 -6.19
N TYR A 76 -15.00 16.92 -7.07
CA TYR A 76 -13.60 16.74 -6.71
C TYR A 76 -13.15 17.66 -5.56
N PRO A 77 -13.54 18.95 -5.52
CA PRO A 77 -13.32 19.78 -4.34
C PRO A 77 -13.89 19.17 -3.04
N ALA A 78 -15.12 18.65 -3.07
CA ALA A 78 -15.73 18.02 -1.90
C ALA A 78 -15.00 16.73 -1.48
N TYR A 79 -14.44 15.99 -2.44
CA TYR A 79 -13.57 14.84 -2.18
C TYR A 79 -12.26 15.27 -1.50
N LEU A 80 -11.56 16.27 -2.05
CA LEU A 80 -10.29 16.76 -1.51
C LEU A 80 -10.47 17.30 -0.10
N ILE A 81 -11.50 18.11 0.15
CA ILE A 81 -11.78 18.68 1.48
C ILE A 81 -11.95 17.55 2.50
N LYS A 82 -12.81 16.57 2.21
CA LYS A 82 -13.03 15.43 3.10
C LYS A 82 -11.74 14.65 3.37
N ARG A 83 -10.90 14.48 2.35
CA ARG A 83 -9.64 13.75 2.48
C ARG A 83 -8.58 14.54 3.24
N PHE A 84 -8.51 15.86 3.03
CA PHE A 84 -7.64 16.78 3.77
C PHE A 84 -7.95 16.75 5.27
N PHE A 85 -9.22 16.92 5.66
CA PHE A 85 -9.63 16.85 7.06
C PHE A 85 -9.43 15.46 7.68
N ARG A 86 -9.52 14.39 6.89
CA ARG A 86 -9.32 13.02 7.38
C ARG A 86 -7.85 12.64 7.56
N ILE A 87 -6.95 13.18 6.75
CA ILE A 87 -5.54 12.77 6.72
C ILE A 87 -4.65 13.86 7.32
N TYR A 88 -4.71 15.07 6.78
CA TYR A 88 -3.77 16.14 7.11
C TYR A 88 -4.04 16.74 8.50
N VAL A 89 -5.29 16.83 8.94
CA VAL A 89 -5.61 17.33 10.29
C VAL A 89 -5.09 16.38 11.39
N PRO A 90 -5.39 15.06 11.38
CA PRO A 90 -4.77 14.14 12.35
C PRO A 90 -3.24 14.11 12.27
N TYR A 91 -2.68 14.24 11.06
CA TYR A 91 -1.24 14.38 10.87
C TYR A 91 -0.68 15.60 11.62
N LEU A 92 -1.23 16.80 11.40
CA LEU A 92 -0.78 18.02 12.07
C LEU A 92 -0.96 17.97 13.58
N ILE A 93 -2.08 17.40 14.07
CA ILE A 93 -2.31 17.21 15.51
C ILE A 93 -1.21 16.31 16.09
N SER A 94 -0.90 15.19 15.43
CA SER A 94 0.16 14.29 15.90
C SER A 94 1.54 14.94 15.88
N LEU A 95 1.83 15.75 14.84
CA LEU A 95 3.08 16.50 14.73
C LEU A 95 3.21 17.49 15.89
N PHE A 96 2.15 18.24 16.19
CA PHE A 96 2.12 19.20 17.29
C PHE A 96 2.31 18.53 18.65
N ILE A 97 1.63 17.41 18.90
CA ILE A 97 1.79 16.63 20.13
C ILE A 97 3.25 16.18 20.30
N ILE A 98 3.88 15.65 19.25
CA ILE A 98 5.27 15.18 19.33
C ILE A 98 6.24 16.34 19.63
N LEU A 99 6.06 17.48 18.96
CA LEU A 99 6.89 18.67 19.19
C LEU A 99 6.77 19.20 20.62
N LEU A 100 5.58 19.14 21.23
CA LEU A 100 5.36 19.55 22.61
C LEU A 100 5.86 18.53 23.64
N SER A 101 5.70 17.23 23.37
CA SER A 101 5.94 16.19 24.37
C SER A 101 7.39 15.73 24.46
N PHE A 102 8.14 15.77 23.36
CA PHE A 102 9.46 15.12 23.29
C PHE A 102 10.63 16.07 23.12
N SER A 103 10.39 17.40 23.05
CA SER A 103 11.40 18.44 22.76
C SER A 103 12.49 17.95 21.80
N PRO A 104 12.13 17.39 20.63
CA PRO A 104 13.13 16.81 19.74
C PRO A 104 14.14 17.90 19.36
N GLN A 105 15.43 17.55 19.25
CA GLN A 105 16.45 18.45 18.70
C GLN A 105 16.25 18.59 17.18
N VAL A 106 15.15 19.24 16.78
CA VAL A 106 14.79 19.47 15.38
C VAL A 106 15.01 20.92 15.01
N THR A 107 15.62 21.13 13.85
CA THR A 107 15.79 22.46 13.30
C THR A 107 14.45 22.99 12.75
N PRO A 108 14.22 24.32 12.74
CA PRO A 108 13.01 24.90 12.15
C PRO A 108 12.76 24.47 10.69
N SER A 109 13.84 24.20 9.94
CA SER A 109 13.75 23.70 8.56
C SER A 109 13.08 22.33 8.46
N VAL A 110 13.34 21.42 9.41
CA VAL A 110 12.73 20.10 9.47
C VAL A 110 11.25 20.23 9.82
N VAL A 111 10.91 21.09 10.77
CA VAL A 111 9.51 21.36 11.15
C VAL A 111 8.74 21.95 9.97
N TRP A 112 9.34 22.90 9.23
CA TRP A 112 8.72 23.49 8.04
C TRP A 112 8.47 22.46 6.93
N ALA A 113 9.42 21.56 6.70
CA ALA A 113 9.26 20.48 5.73
C ALA A 113 8.12 19.52 6.09
N HIS A 114 8.01 19.16 7.38
CA HIS A 114 6.91 18.35 7.90
C HIS A 114 5.57 19.08 7.80
N PHE A 115 5.53 20.36 8.16
CA PHE A 115 4.33 21.17 8.04
C PHE A 115 3.82 21.19 6.59
N TRP A 116 4.68 21.38 5.59
CA TRP A 116 4.26 21.34 4.19
C TRP A 116 3.80 19.94 3.74
N GLY A 117 4.46 18.88 4.20
CA GLY A 117 4.00 17.49 4.06
C GLY A 117 3.95 16.94 2.63
N LEU A 118 4.25 17.73 1.60
CA LEU A 118 4.19 17.33 0.18
C LEU A 118 5.58 17.22 -0.48
N GLY A 119 6.62 17.80 0.11
CA GLY A 119 7.99 17.80 -0.43
C GLY A 119 8.76 16.50 -0.16
N ASN A 120 9.99 16.43 -0.64
CA ASN A 120 10.92 15.34 -0.30
C ASN A 120 11.63 15.71 1.01
N PHE A 121 11.35 14.99 2.08
CA PHE A 121 11.94 15.23 3.39
C PHE A 121 12.07 13.95 4.20
N ASP A 122 13.01 13.94 5.13
CA ASP A 122 13.20 12.82 6.04
C ASP A 122 12.14 12.85 7.14
N THR A 123 11.26 11.86 7.14
CA THR A 123 10.22 11.71 8.16
C THR A 123 10.78 11.19 9.48
N ARG A 124 11.91 10.47 9.47
CA ARG A 124 12.51 9.86 10.66
C ARG A 124 13.05 10.90 11.65
N GLY A 125 13.28 12.13 11.18
CA GLY A 125 13.64 13.25 12.04
C GLY A 125 12.58 13.61 13.09
N ILE A 126 11.31 13.24 12.88
CA ILE A 126 10.23 13.43 13.86
C ILE A 126 9.47 12.14 14.10
N ASN A 127 8.90 11.57 13.04
CA ASN A 127 8.15 10.32 13.09
C ASN A 127 8.24 9.60 11.75
N GLY A 128 8.97 8.48 11.75
CA GLY A 128 9.17 7.67 10.55
C GLY A 128 7.87 7.27 9.87
N VAL A 129 6.79 7.02 10.62
CA VAL A 129 5.50 6.52 10.11
C VAL A 129 4.83 7.47 9.11
N TYR A 130 5.20 8.75 9.10
CA TYR A 130 4.61 9.75 8.20
C TYR A 130 4.87 9.53 6.71
N TRP A 131 5.86 8.70 6.34
CA TRP A 131 6.24 8.52 4.94
C TRP A 131 5.05 8.08 4.05
N SER A 132 4.18 7.20 4.55
CA SER A 132 3.04 6.68 3.78
C SER A 132 1.95 7.73 3.57
N LEU A 133 1.72 8.59 4.56
CA LEU A 133 0.74 9.68 4.49
C LEU A 133 1.09 10.71 3.41
N VAL A 134 2.38 11.02 3.27
CA VAL A 134 2.89 11.94 2.22
C VAL A 134 2.47 11.43 0.83
N HIS A 135 2.68 10.14 0.56
CA HIS A 135 2.28 9.54 -0.72
C HIS A 135 0.77 9.51 -0.90
N GLU A 136 0.00 9.20 0.15
CA GLU A 136 -1.45 9.26 0.07
C GLU A 136 -1.97 10.65 -0.28
N MET A 137 -1.41 11.72 0.30
CA MET A 137 -1.77 13.10 -0.02
C MET A 137 -1.41 13.44 -1.46
N ARG A 138 -0.20 13.10 -1.93
CA ARG A 138 0.22 13.30 -3.33
C ARG A 138 -0.72 12.58 -4.31
N ILE A 139 -1.07 11.32 -4.03
CA ILE A 139 -2.00 10.54 -4.85
C ILE A 139 -3.40 11.17 -4.85
N SER A 140 -3.85 11.73 -3.72
CA SER A 140 -5.14 12.43 -3.63
C SER A 140 -5.23 13.62 -4.57
N LEU A 141 -4.14 14.39 -4.71
CA LEU A 141 -4.07 15.54 -5.60
C LEU A 141 -4.21 15.11 -7.06
N ILE A 142 -3.51 14.05 -7.48
CA ILE A 142 -3.58 13.57 -8.86
C ILE A 142 -4.76 12.62 -9.14
N PHE A 143 -5.56 12.29 -8.12
CA PHE A 143 -6.62 11.29 -8.19
C PHE A 143 -7.60 11.48 -9.36
N PRO A 144 -8.06 12.70 -9.73
CA PRO A 144 -8.93 12.90 -10.89
C PRO A 144 -8.32 12.41 -12.19
N PHE A 145 -7.03 12.67 -12.39
CA PHE A 145 -6.31 12.23 -13.58
C PHE A 145 -6.22 10.70 -13.62
N LEU A 146 -6.02 10.05 -12.47
CA LEU A 146 -6.05 8.58 -12.38
C LEU A 146 -7.44 8.03 -12.73
N VAL A 147 -8.52 8.69 -12.32
CA VAL A 147 -9.90 8.28 -12.67
C VAL A 147 -10.17 8.48 -14.16
N LEU A 148 -9.73 9.60 -14.75
CA LEU A 148 -9.84 9.85 -16.18
C LEU A 148 -9.06 8.80 -17.00
N LEU A 149 -7.84 8.47 -16.57
CA LEU A 149 -7.04 7.39 -17.13
C LEU A 149 -7.82 6.06 -17.08
N LEU A 150 -8.37 5.73 -15.90
CA LEU A 150 -9.12 4.49 -15.69
C LEU A 150 -10.37 4.38 -16.59
N ARG A 151 -11.07 5.50 -16.83
CA ARG A 151 -12.30 5.53 -17.65
C ARG A 151 -12.02 5.43 -19.14
N ASN A 152 -10.97 6.10 -19.61
CA ASN A 152 -10.74 6.33 -21.04
C ASN A 152 -9.76 5.33 -21.67
N VAL A 153 -8.97 4.61 -20.86
CA VAL A 153 -7.92 3.72 -21.35
C VAL A 153 -8.32 2.25 -21.16
N LYS A 154 -7.92 1.37 -22.10
CA LYS A 154 -8.13 -0.09 -21.96
C LYS A 154 -7.29 -0.64 -20.81
N PHE A 155 -7.81 -1.64 -20.10
CA PHE A 155 -7.14 -2.21 -18.92
C PHE A 155 -5.71 -2.69 -19.21
N ILE A 156 -5.43 -3.23 -20.40
CA ILE A 156 -4.09 -3.71 -20.78
C ILE A 156 -3.05 -2.59 -20.78
N TYR A 157 -3.40 -1.39 -21.26
CA TYR A 157 -2.49 -0.25 -21.22
C TYR A 157 -2.33 0.29 -19.80
N ILE A 158 -3.36 0.20 -18.96
CA ILE A 158 -3.24 0.56 -17.55
C ILE A 158 -2.30 -0.41 -16.82
N LEU A 159 -2.34 -1.71 -17.14
CA LEU A 159 -1.38 -2.68 -16.61
C LEU A 159 0.05 -2.36 -17.07
N LEU A 160 0.24 -1.95 -18.32
CA LEU A 160 1.54 -1.48 -18.81
C LEU A 160 2.00 -0.22 -18.05
N VAL A 161 1.11 0.76 -17.83
CA VAL A 161 1.40 1.94 -17.02
C VAL A 161 1.77 1.55 -15.58
N CYS A 162 1.04 0.63 -14.95
CA CYS A 162 1.38 0.12 -13.62
C CYS A 162 2.80 -0.47 -13.61
N PHE A 163 3.11 -1.33 -14.58
CA PHE A 163 4.42 -1.95 -14.70
C PHE A 163 5.54 -0.92 -14.93
N SER A 164 5.31 0.07 -15.81
CA SER A 164 6.27 1.15 -16.08
C SER A 164 6.51 2.05 -14.87
N LEU A 165 5.45 2.49 -14.18
CA LEU A 165 5.56 3.33 -12.98
C LEU A 165 6.29 2.60 -11.86
N PHE A 166 5.97 1.32 -11.67
CA PHE A 166 6.64 0.46 -10.73
C PHE A 166 8.13 0.30 -11.07
N ALA A 167 8.44 0.01 -12.34
CA ALA A 167 9.82 -0.13 -12.81
C ALA A 167 10.63 1.16 -12.59
N LEU A 168 10.06 2.31 -12.93
CA LEU A 168 10.71 3.62 -12.73
C LEU A 168 10.96 3.93 -11.25
N GLY A 169 9.97 3.68 -10.38
CA GLY A 169 10.13 3.89 -8.93
C GLY A 169 11.23 3.01 -8.33
N ARG A 170 11.34 1.75 -8.77
CA ARG A 170 12.39 0.83 -8.30
C ARG A 170 13.76 1.11 -8.92
N LEU A 171 13.83 1.52 -10.18
CA LEU A 171 15.08 1.90 -10.84
C LEU A 171 15.77 3.03 -10.09
N ASN A 172 15.02 3.98 -9.54
CA ASN A 172 15.59 5.04 -8.71
C ASN A 172 16.32 4.50 -7.46
N VAL A 173 15.77 3.46 -6.80
CA VAL A 173 16.41 2.84 -5.63
C VAL A 173 17.73 2.15 -6.01
N THR A 174 17.75 1.49 -7.17
CA THR A 174 18.94 0.78 -7.65
C THR A 174 20.02 1.72 -8.17
N LEU A 175 19.63 2.76 -8.93
CA LEU A 175 20.53 3.73 -9.55
C LEU A 175 20.89 4.91 -8.64
N GLN A 176 20.22 5.03 -7.48
CA GLN A 176 20.39 6.11 -6.50
C GLN A 176 20.21 7.53 -7.10
N TRP A 177 19.34 7.67 -8.11
CA TRP A 177 19.19 8.93 -8.86
C TRP A 177 18.72 10.10 -7.96
N GLU A 178 17.73 9.89 -7.09
CA GLU A 178 17.18 10.94 -6.21
C GLU A 178 17.76 10.94 -4.79
N ALA A 179 18.55 9.93 -4.37
CA ALA A 179 19.12 9.92 -3.02
C ALA A 179 20.39 9.06 -2.88
N SER A 180 21.52 9.75 -2.71
CA SER A 180 22.79 9.26 -2.16
C SER A 180 22.74 9.03 -0.63
N LYS A 181 21.57 9.16 0.02
CA LYS A 181 21.35 8.82 1.43
C LYS A 181 20.07 8.00 1.55
N SER A 182 20.18 6.78 2.06
CA SER A 182 19.11 5.79 2.32
C SER A 182 17.89 6.28 3.12
N VAL A 183 17.96 7.52 3.63
CA VAL A 183 17.01 8.17 4.52
C VAL A 183 15.90 8.91 3.77
N LEU A 184 16.16 9.42 2.56
CA LEU A 184 15.17 10.16 1.73
C LEU A 184 14.39 9.28 0.74
N VAL A 185 14.72 7.99 0.67
CA VAL A 185 14.13 7.05 -0.30
C VAL A 185 12.63 6.92 -0.08
N ASP A 186 12.20 6.91 1.19
CA ASP A 186 10.82 6.60 1.58
C ASP A 186 9.82 7.72 1.29
N THR A 187 10.23 8.97 0.99
CA THR A 187 9.31 10.08 0.61
C THR A 187 9.59 10.66 -0.78
N SER A 188 10.48 10.05 -1.54
CA SER A 188 10.89 10.52 -2.86
C SER A 188 9.72 10.61 -3.86
N PHE A 189 9.84 11.49 -4.86
CA PHE A 189 8.80 11.60 -5.89
C PHE A 189 8.73 10.34 -6.75
N THR A 190 9.88 9.72 -7.03
CA THR A 190 9.95 8.41 -7.68
C THR A 190 9.30 7.30 -6.86
N ALA A 191 9.44 7.28 -5.52
CA ALA A 191 8.69 6.35 -4.67
C ALA A 191 7.18 6.59 -4.79
N SER A 192 6.75 7.84 -5.02
CA SER A 192 5.32 8.12 -5.26
C SER A 192 4.82 7.44 -6.54
N LEU A 193 5.64 7.32 -7.60
CA LEU A 193 5.29 6.59 -8.82
C LEU A 193 5.01 5.12 -8.53
N TYR A 194 5.85 4.52 -7.68
CA TYR A 194 5.64 3.16 -7.19
C TYR A 194 4.30 3.03 -6.45
N TYR A 195 3.98 3.90 -5.50
CA TYR A 195 2.69 3.84 -4.78
C TYR A 195 1.47 4.17 -5.66
N ILE A 196 1.64 5.00 -6.69
CA ILE A 196 0.61 5.24 -7.70
C ILE A 196 0.27 3.95 -8.44
N SER A 197 1.27 3.10 -8.78
CA SER A 197 1.01 1.80 -9.42
C SER A 197 0.15 0.88 -8.55
N MET A 198 0.42 0.81 -7.24
CA MET A 198 -0.37 0.04 -6.27
C MET A 198 -1.81 0.54 -6.19
N PHE A 199 -1.96 1.86 -6.14
CA PHE A 199 -3.26 2.50 -6.14
C PHE A 199 -4.04 2.18 -7.42
N LEU A 200 -3.38 2.18 -8.59
CA LEU A 200 -3.97 1.80 -9.87
C LEU A 200 -4.40 0.32 -9.92
N TYR A 201 -3.67 -0.61 -9.29
CA TYR A 201 -4.14 -2.01 -9.15
C TYR A 201 -5.48 -2.08 -8.41
N GLY A 202 -5.63 -1.32 -7.31
CA GLY A 202 -6.90 -1.20 -6.60
C GLY A 202 -8.02 -0.66 -7.49
N MET A 203 -7.72 0.37 -8.28
CA MET A 203 -8.66 0.97 -9.23
C MET A 203 -9.08 0.00 -10.35
N LEU A 204 -8.16 -0.83 -10.84
CA LEU A 204 -8.46 -1.89 -11.80
C LEU A 204 -9.39 -2.96 -11.22
N ILE A 205 -9.18 -3.36 -9.97
CA ILE A 205 -10.10 -4.27 -9.28
C ILE A 205 -11.48 -3.63 -9.17
N ALA A 206 -11.59 -2.35 -8.84
CA ALA A 206 -12.87 -1.63 -8.76
C ALA A 206 -13.62 -1.70 -10.11
N ARG A 207 -12.92 -1.40 -11.21
CA ARG A 207 -13.47 -1.43 -12.58
C ARG A 207 -13.99 -2.79 -12.98
N HIS A 208 -13.30 -3.86 -12.59
CA HIS A 208 -13.62 -5.23 -12.99
C HIS A 208 -14.26 -6.07 -11.88
N LYS A 209 -14.69 -5.46 -10.76
CA LYS A 209 -15.07 -6.22 -9.56
C LYS A 209 -16.19 -7.23 -9.83
N GLN A 210 -17.23 -6.83 -10.56
CA GLN A 210 -18.40 -7.69 -10.82
C GLN A 210 -17.98 -8.92 -11.62
N HIS A 211 -17.15 -8.74 -12.65
CA HIS A 211 -16.62 -9.83 -13.45
C HIS A 211 -15.71 -10.75 -12.63
N MET A 212 -14.77 -10.19 -11.85
CA MET A 212 -13.85 -10.95 -10.99
C MET A 212 -14.61 -11.79 -9.94
N ILE A 213 -15.63 -11.20 -9.30
CA ILE A 213 -16.48 -11.89 -8.33
C ILE A 213 -17.24 -13.04 -8.99
N GLN A 214 -17.84 -12.83 -10.15
CA GLN A 214 -18.56 -13.87 -10.88
C GLN A 214 -17.62 -15.01 -11.31
N MET A 215 -16.44 -14.68 -11.86
CA MET A 215 -15.43 -15.66 -12.24
C MET A 215 -14.99 -16.51 -11.05
N TYR A 216 -14.72 -15.88 -9.90
CA TYR A 216 -14.32 -16.58 -8.68
C TYR A 216 -15.45 -17.46 -8.12
N ARG A 217 -16.69 -16.96 -8.11
CA ARG A 217 -17.85 -17.71 -7.58
C ARG A 217 -18.11 -18.99 -8.35
N LYS A 218 -17.93 -18.99 -9.69
CA LYS A 218 -18.07 -20.15 -10.58
C LYS A 218 -17.04 -21.25 -10.33
N GLN A 219 -15.93 -20.96 -9.64
CA GLN A 219 -14.87 -21.95 -9.40
C GLN A 219 -15.24 -22.99 -8.33
N SER A 220 -14.63 -24.16 -8.45
CA SER A 220 -14.75 -25.24 -7.46
C SER A 220 -14.12 -24.86 -6.11
N LYS A 221 -14.53 -25.54 -5.03
CA LYS A 221 -13.95 -25.34 -3.68
C LYS A 221 -12.42 -25.56 -3.68
N LYS A 222 -11.92 -26.51 -4.47
CA LYS A 222 -10.48 -26.79 -4.62
C LYS A 222 -9.73 -25.59 -5.20
N ILE A 223 -10.22 -25.01 -6.29
CA ILE A 223 -9.60 -23.83 -6.92
C ILE A 223 -9.63 -22.64 -5.97
N LYS A 224 -10.74 -22.42 -5.26
CA LYS A 224 -10.86 -21.35 -4.25
C LYS A 224 -9.81 -21.50 -3.14
N LEU A 225 -9.60 -22.72 -2.65
CA LEU A 225 -8.57 -23.02 -1.65
C LEU A 225 -7.16 -22.79 -2.22
N VAL A 226 -6.89 -23.22 -3.46
CA VAL A 226 -5.60 -22.98 -4.13
C VAL A 226 -5.33 -21.48 -4.29
N LEU A 227 -6.33 -20.69 -4.71
CA LEU A 227 -6.20 -19.24 -4.84
C LEU A 227 -5.94 -18.57 -3.49
N LEU A 228 -6.60 -19.02 -2.42
CA LEU A 228 -6.36 -18.52 -1.07
C LEU A 228 -4.93 -18.82 -0.59
N ILE A 229 -4.49 -20.07 -0.75
CA ILE A 229 -3.13 -20.50 -0.39
C ILE A 229 -2.10 -19.75 -1.23
N ALA A 230 -2.32 -19.60 -2.53
CA ALA A 230 -1.43 -18.86 -3.43
C ALA A 230 -1.35 -17.38 -3.02
N SER A 231 -2.48 -16.74 -2.71
CA SER A 231 -2.52 -15.34 -2.24
C SER A 231 -1.76 -15.18 -0.93
N TYR A 232 -1.95 -16.13 0.00
CA TYR A 232 -1.25 -16.18 1.26
C TYR A 232 0.26 -16.36 1.11
N ILE A 233 0.71 -17.28 0.24
CA ILE A 233 2.13 -17.50 -0.03
C ILE A 233 2.75 -16.27 -0.70
N CYS A 234 2.08 -15.69 -1.69
CA CYS A 234 2.57 -14.50 -2.40
C CYS A 234 2.69 -13.30 -1.45
N TYR A 235 1.74 -13.11 -0.53
CA TYR A 235 1.82 -12.04 0.46
C TYR A 235 2.88 -12.30 1.53
N ASN A 236 2.90 -13.51 2.10
CA ASN A 236 3.66 -13.79 3.32
C ASN A 236 5.13 -14.19 3.05
N TYR A 237 5.37 -14.88 1.94
CA TYR A 237 6.68 -15.49 1.64
C TYR A 237 7.36 -14.92 0.39
N ALA A 238 6.90 -13.79 -0.18
CA ALA A 238 7.56 -13.16 -1.32
C ALA A 238 9.07 -12.92 -1.09
N ILE A 239 9.42 -12.37 0.08
CA ILE A 239 10.83 -12.13 0.46
C ILE A 239 11.61 -13.44 0.50
N ASN A 240 11.05 -14.46 1.15
CA ASN A 240 11.72 -15.72 1.38
C ASN A 240 11.93 -16.48 0.07
N ALA A 241 10.90 -16.52 -0.79
CA ALA A 241 10.95 -17.14 -2.11
C ALA A 241 12.06 -16.51 -2.98
N ILE A 242 12.13 -15.18 -3.00
CA ILE A 242 13.15 -14.46 -3.79
C ILE A 242 14.54 -14.63 -3.19
N THR A 243 14.67 -14.56 -1.86
CA THR A 243 15.95 -14.80 -1.17
C THR A 243 16.47 -16.21 -1.45
N PHE A 244 15.58 -17.20 -1.52
CA PHE A 244 15.94 -18.57 -1.89
C PHE A 244 16.42 -18.67 -3.35
N LEU A 245 15.68 -18.08 -4.30
CA LEU A 245 16.07 -18.06 -5.71
C LEU A 245 17.40 -17.31 -5.95
N LEU A 246 17.66 -16.26 -5.16
CA LEU A 246 18.93 -15.54 -5.15
C LEU A 246 20.09 -16.43 -4.68
N LYS A 247 19.90 -17.19 -3.61
CA LYS A 247 20.91 -18.14 -3.11
C LYS A 247 21.24 -19.23 -4.13
N LEU A 248 20.29 -19.60 -4.99
CA LEU A 248 20.50 -20.54 -6.09
C LEU A 248 21.23 -19.93 -7.30
N GLY A 249 21.57 -18.64 -7.27
CA GLY A 249 22.25 -17.95 -8.37
C GLY A 249 21.38 -17.76 -9.62
N VAL A 250 20.07 -18.02 -9.51
CA VAL A 250 19.11 -17.94 -10.62
C VAL A 250 18.74 -16.48 -10.94
N LEU A 251 18.83 -15.58 -9.95
CA LEU A 251 18.40 -14.19 -10.07
C LEU A 251 19.51 -13.18 -9.68
N ARG A 252 19.42 -11.93 -10.19
CA ARG A 252 20.36 -10.80 -9.97
C ARG A 252 19.60 -9.57 -9.46
N GLN A 253 20.30 -8.62 -8.82
CA GLN A 253 19.89 -7.33 -8.18
C GLN A 253 18.58 -6.61 -8.59
N PHE A 254 17.96 -6.88 -9.74
CA PHE A 254 16.59 -6.48 -10.11
C PHE A 254 15.49 -7.18 -9.26
N ASP A 255 15.85 -7.99 -8.26
CA ASP A 255 14.99 -8.84 -7.44
C ASP A 255 13.95 -8.12 -6.57
N LEU A 256 14.18 -6.84 -6.28
CA LEU A 256 13.22 -6.06 -5.51
C LEU A 256 11.95 -5.76 -6.33
N LEU A 257 12.04 -5.75 -7.66
CA LEU A 257 10.88 -5.57 -8.53
C LEU A 257 9.93 -6.77 -8.45
N THR A 258 10.47 -8.00 -8.40
CA THR A 258 9.66 -9.21 -8.37
C THR A 258 9.00 -9.41 -7.00
N ARG A 259 9.65 -8.97 -5.92
CA ARG A 259 9.11 -9.07 -4.55
C ARG A 259 7.80 -8.32 -4.40
N ASP A 260 7.83 -7.03 -4.64
CA ASP A 260 6.68 -6.20 -4.32
C ASP A 260 5.51 -6.51 -5.28
N GLN A 261 5.80 -6.97 -6.50
CA GLN A 261 4.78 -7.50 -7.43
C GLN A 261 4.09 -8.77 -6.90
N LEU A 262 4.84 -9.71 -6.30
CA LEU A 262 4.24 -10.88 -5.65
C LEU A 262 3.34 -10.46 -4.49
N VAL A 263 3.77 -9.51 -3.67
CA VAL A 263 2.95 -8.96 -2.58
C VAL A 263 1.66 -8.35 -3.14
N ILE A 264 1.76 -7.49 -4.16
CA ILE A 264 0.61 -6.87 -4.83
C ILE A 264 -0.37 -7.95 -5.33
N LEU A 265 0.13 -9.02 -5.98
CA LEU A 265 -0.70 -10.13 -6.44
C LEU A 265 -1.41 -10.83 -5.27
N GLY A 266 -0.70 -11.08 -4.16
CA GLY A 266 -1.27 -11.64 -2.95
C GLY A 266 -2.39 -10.78 -2.37
N VAL A 267 -2.18 -9.47 -2.27
CA VAL A 267 -3.20 -8.50 -1.83
C VAL A 267 -4.41 -8.49 -2.76
N CYS A 268 -4.18 -8.42 -4.08
CA CYS A 268 -5.26 -8.45 -5.07
C CYS A 268 -6.10 -9.73 -4.94
N GLY A 269 -5.45 -10.88 -4.72
CA GLY A 269 -6.12 -12.15 -4.45
C GLY A 269 -6.99 -12.11 -3.20
N PHE A 270 -6.46 -11.63 -2.06
CA PHE A 270 -7.24 -11.47 -0.83
C PHE A 270 -8.46 -10.56 -1.01
N ILE A 271 -8.31 -9.45 -1.72
CA ILE A 271 -9.40 -8.51 -2.00
C ILE A 271 -10.50 -9.20 -2.83
N VAL A 272 -10.15 -9.90 -3.91
CA VAL A 272 -11.13 -10.58 -4.77
C VAL A 272 -11.85 -11.69 -3.99
N ILE A 273 -11.13 -12.47 -3.18
CA ILE A 273 -11.70 -13.51 -2.32
C ILE A 273 -12.69 -12.90 -1.32
N ALA A 274 -12.30 -11.81 -0.65
CA ALA A 274 -13.11 -11.13 0.34
C ALA A 274 -14.39 -10.52 -0.28
N LEU A 275 -14.28 -9.89 -1.44
CA LEU A 275 -15.42 -9.34 -2.19
C LEU A 275 -16.38 -10.42 -2.67
N ALA A 276 -15.86 -11.61 -2.99
CA ALA A 276 -16.68 -12.71 -3.49
C ALA A 276 -17.33 -13.55 -2.38
N SER A 277 -16.82 -13.45 -1.14
CA SER A 277 -17.38 -14.12 0.04
C SER A 277 -18.82 -13.68 0.27
N PRO A 278 -19.75 -14.60 0.59
CA PRO A 278 -21.07 -14.21 1.06
C PRO A 278 -20.91 -13.30 2.29
N THR A 279 -21.66 -12.21 2.32
CA THR A 279 -21.83 -11.40 3.54
C THR A 279 -22.38 -12.34 4.60
N VAL A 280 -21.68 -12.45 5.73
CA VAL A 280 -22.30 -12.95 6.96
C VAL A 280 -23.28 -11.86 7.36
N SER A 281 -24.54 -12.01 6.92
CA SER A 281 -25.66 -11.15 7.26
C SER A 281 -26.08 -11.39 8.70
#